data_AF-A0A524JE53-F1
#
_entry.id   AF-A0A524JE53-F1
#
_cell.length_a   1.000
_cell.length_b   1.000
_cell.length_c   1.000
_cell.angle_alpha   90.00
_cell.angle_beta   90.00
_cell.angle_gamma   90.00
#
_symmetry.space_group_name_H-M   'P 1'
#
loop_
_entity.id
_entity.type
_entity.pdbx_description
1 polymer ?
#
loop_
_entity_poly.entity_id
_entity_poly.type
_entity_poly.pdbx_seq_one_letter_code
_entity_poly.pdbx_strand_id
1 'polypeptide(L)' 'MTATLRELELHSSGKVREIYHSGEELIMVASDRISAYDV' A
#
# COMPACT_ATOMS: atom_id res chain seq x y z
N MET A 1 2.14 7.09 -16.56
CA MET A 1 0.66 7.06 -16.36
C MET A 1 0.39 7.27 -14.88
N THR A 2 -0.68 7.97 -14.53
CA THR A 2 -1.04 8.21 -13.12
C THR A 2 -2.36 7.50 -12.87
N ALA A 3 -2.36 6.52 -11.97
CA ALA A 3 -3.57 5.84 -11.50
C ALA A 3 -4.00 6.44 -10.16
N THR A 4 -5.30 6.45 -9.86
CA THR A 4 -5.76 6.83 -8.52
C THR A 4 -5.78 5.60 -7.62
N LEU A 5 -5.35 5.74 -6.37
CA LEU A 5 -5.26 4.59 -5.43
C LEU A 5 -6.59 3.86 -5.23
N ARG A 6 -7.73 4.56 -5.39
CA ARG A 6 -9.08 3.98 -5.24
C ARG A 6 -9.45 3.00 -6.34
N GLU A 7 -8.73 3.03 -7.47
CA GLU A 7 -8.97 2.15 -8.61
C GLU A 7 -8.12 0.87 -8.54
N LEU A 8 -7.18 0.79 -7.60
CA LEU A 8 -6.29 -0.35 -7.45
C LEU A 8 -6.81 -1.33 -6.41
N GLU A 9 -6.65 -2.63 -6.70
CA GLU A 9 -6.96 -3.69 -5.75
C GLU A 9 -5.90 -3.73 -4.64
N LEU A 10 -6.34 -3.70 -3.38
CA LEU A 10 -5.46 -3.85 -2.23
C LEU A 10 -4.99 -5.31 -2.13
N HIS A 11 -3.69 -5.50 -2.32
CA HIS A 11 -3.05 -6.80 -2.14
C HIS A 11 -2.79 -7.12 -0.66
N SER A 12 -2.27 -6.14 0.10
CA SER A 12 -1.95 -6.29 1.52
C SER A 12 -1.91 -4.95 2.25
N SER A 13 -2.32 -4.94 3.51
CA SER A 13 -2.20 -3.79 4.41
C SER A 13 -1.45 -4.19 5.67
N GLY A 14 -0.35 -3.49 5.94
CA GLY A 14 0.44 -3.61 7.16
C GLY A 14 0.36 -2.35 8.01
N LYS A 15 1.10 -2.35 9.14
CA LYS A 15 1.10 -1.26 10.11
C LYS A 15 1.42 0.11 9.49
N VAL A 16 2.39 0.13 8.57
CA VAL A 16 2.95 1.37 8.01
C VAL A 16 2.95 1.43 6.48
N ARG A 17 2.59 0.34 5.80
CA ARG A 17 2.66 0.22 4.34
C ARG A 17 1.45 -0.53 3.81
N GLU A 18 1.01 -0.13 2.64
CA GLU A 18 -0.01 -0.82 1.84
C GLU A 18 0.59 -1.23 0.49
N ILE A 19 0.14 -2.36 -0.05
CA ILE A 19 0.59 -2.90 -1.33
C ILE A 19 -0.65 -3.08 -2.20
N TYR A 20 -0.57 -2.60 -3.45
CA TYR A 20 -1.65 -2.65 -4.43
C TYR A 20 -1.19 -3.32 -5.72
N HIS A 21 -2.13 -4.00 -6.39
CA HIS A 21 -1.92 -4.51 -7.74
C HIS A 21 -1.98 -3.39 -8.78
N SER A 22 -1.02 -3.40 -9.71
CA SER A 22 -0.99 -2.54 -10.89
C SER A 22 -0.69 -3.39 -12.13
N GLY A 23 -1.65 -4.24 -12.51
CA GLY A 23 -1.44 -5.26 -13.55
C GLY A 23 -0.52 -6.36 -13.05
N GLU A 24 0.59 -6.60 -13.75
CA GLU A 24 1.62 -7.58 -13.35
C GLU A 24 2.62 -7.01 -12.33
N GLU A 25 2.54 -5.71 -12.04
CA GLU A 25 3.40 -5.02 -11.09
C GLU A 25 2.69 -4.78 -9.75
N LEU A 26 3.48 -4.43 -8.74
CA LEU A 26 3.00 -4.01 -7.43
C LEU A 26 3.41 -2.57 -7.13
N ILE A 27 2.49 -1.81 -6.55
CA ILE A 27 2.76 -0.48 -6.01
C ILE A 27 2.81 -0.59 -4.48
N MET A 28 3.90 -0.10 -3.89
CA MET A 28 4.03 0.02 -2.44
C MET A 28 3.82 1.47 -2.02
N VAL A 29 2.86 1.69 -1.12
CA VAL A 29 2.59 3.01 -0.54
C VAL A 29 3.09 3.01 0.90
N ALA A 30 4.07 3.86 1.17
CA ALA A 30 4.51 4.16 2.53
C ALA A 30 3.59 5.22 3.14
N SER A 31 3.02 4.91 4.29
CA SER A 31 2.31 5.90 5.10
C SER A 31 3.27 6.57 6.08
N ASP A 32 2.86 7.71 6.62
CA ASP A 32 3.56 8.36 7.73
C ASP A 32 3.29 7.68 9.08
N ARG A 33 2.55 6.56 9.11
CA ARG A 33 2.31 5.80 10.34
C ARG A 33 3.62 5.20 10.82
N ILE A 34 3.78 5.16 12.14
CA ILE A 34 4.90 4.52 12.85
C ILE A 34 4.35 3.50 13.84
N SER A 35 5.00 2.36 13.97
CA SER A 35 4.64 1.32 14.94
C SER A 35 5.73 1.17 15.99
N ALA A 36 5.35 1.04 17.25
CA ALA A 36 6.21 0.72 18.38
C ALA A 36 5.58 -0.39 19.23
N TYR A 37 6.40 -1.25 19.85
CA TYR A 37 5.91 -2.40 20.64
C TYR A 37 4.95 -3.33 19.87
N ASP A 38 5.14 -3.41 18.56
CA ASP A 38 4.33 -4.23 17.66
C ASP A 38 2.83 -3.87 17.64
N VAL A 39 2.48 -2.58 17.80
CA VAL A 39 1.12 -2.03 17.60
C VAL A 39 1.03 -1.26 16.29
#